data_AF-A0A4Q5WHU0-F1
#
_entry.id   AF-A0A4Q5WHU0-F1
#
_cell.length_a   1.000
_cell.length_b   1.000
_cell.length_c   1.000
_cell.angle_alpha   90.00
_cell.angle_beta   90.00
_cell.angle_gamma   90.00
#
_symmetry.space_group_name_H-M   'P 1'
#
loop_
_entity.id
_entity.type
_entity.pdbx_description
1 polymer ?
#
loop_
_entity_poly.entity_id
_entity_poly.type
_entity_poly.pdbx_seq_one_letter_code
_entity_poly.pdbx_strand_id
1 'polypeptide(L)'
;MNKGSRLTLYIILAMLLGMAAGAWVYYGASPGFKTAFSTNIKLLSSIFIRLVQMIIAPLVFSTLVVGIAKLGDLKAVGRVGGKAILWFITASLASLLLGMVLVNYFEPGHVIKGLQRDDAGLADLATKGKSFSLQNFVEHVIPKSFVEAMAANEILQIVVFSIFFG
;
A
#
# COMPACT_ATOMS: atom_id res chain seq x y z
N MET A 1 29.59 -7.97 16.44
CA MET A 1 28.15 -7.63 16.27
C MET A 1 27.91 -7.15 14.85
N ASN A 2 27.21 -7.96 14.05
CA ASN A 2 26.97 -7.75 12.60
C ASN A 2 26.24 -6.42 12.31
N LYS A 3 26.69 -5.72 11.25
CA LYS A 3 26.14 -4.43 10.79
C LYS A 3 24.63 -4.46 10.47
N GLY A 4 24.07 -5.62 10.14
CA GLY A 4 22.64 -5.78 9.79
C GLY A 4 21.64 -5.43 10.89
N SER A 5 21.91 -5.76 12.16
CA SER A 5 20.95 -5.44 13.26
C SER A 5 20.86 -3.96 13.59
N ARG A 6 21.91 -3.18 13.26
CA ARG A 6 21.99 -1.76 13.58
C ARG A 6 21.04 -0.92 12.72
N LEU A 7 20.83 -1.31 11.45
CA LEU A 7 19.92 -0.60 10.55
C LEU A 7 18.45 -0.74 10.99
N THR A 8 18.01 -1.96 11.32
CA THR A 8 16.67 -2.19 11.86
C THR A 8 16.45 -1.41 13.15
N LEU A 9 17.46 -1.40 14.04
CA LEU A 9 17.41 -0.60 15.26
C LEU A 9 17.31 0.90 14.98
N TYR A 10 18.05 1.43 14.00
CA TYR A 10 17.97 2.83 13.61
C TYR A 10 16.60 3.22 13.04
N ILE A 11 15.96 2.34 12.25
CA ILE A 11 14.61 2.59 11.74
C ILE A 11 13.61 2.66 12.89
N ILE A 12 13.68 1.70 13.83
CA ILE A 12 12.78 1.69 15.00
C ILE A 12 13.00 2.92 15.87
N LEU A 13 14.26 3.27 16.17
CA LEU A 13 14.59 4.46 16.94
C LEU A 13 14.13 5.75 16.23
N ALA A 14 14.35 5.87 14.92
CA ALA A 14 13.88 7.02 14.14
C ALA A 14 12.35 7.13 14.11
N MET A 15 11.63 5.99 14.04
CA MET A 15 10.17 5.97 14.09
C MET A 15 9.64 6.43 15.45
N LEU A 16 10.24 5.94 16.54
CA LEU A 16 9.88 6.36 17.90
C LEU A 16 10.21 7.83 18.15
N LEU A 17 11.39 8.30 17.71
CA LEU A 17 11.77 9.71 17.81
C LEU A 17 10.85 10.60 16.97
N GLY A 18 10.47 10.18 15.76
CA GLY A 18 9.52 10.90 14.92
C GLY A 18 8.13 11.02 15.56
N MET A 19 7.65 9.93 16.18
CA MET A 19 6.40 9.92 16.93
C MET A 19 6.48 10.84 18.17
N ALA A 20 7.56 10.77 18.95
CA ALA A 20 7.77 11.59 20.14
C ALA A 20 7.88 13.08 19.80
N ALA A 21 8.64 13.42 18.75
CA ALA A 21 8.76 14.80 18.26
C ALA A 21 7.41 15.34 17.76
N GLY A 22 6.67 14.53 17.00
CA GLY A 22 5.31 14.88 16.55
C GLY A 22 4.36 15.14 17.71
N ALA A 23 4.36 14.28 18.73
CA ALA A 23 3.56 14.44 19.94
C ALA A 23 3.95 15.70 20.73
N TRP A 24 5.25 15.94 20.91
CA TRP A 24 5.74 17.15 21.59
C TRP A 24 5.25 18.41 20.89
N VAL A 25 5.45 18.52 19.57
CA VAL A 25 5.01 19.69 18.79
C VAL A 25 3.48 19.85 18.85
N TYR A 26 2.73 18.74 18.86
CA TYR A 26 1.28 18.78 18.97
C TYR A 26 0.80 19.34 20.32
N TYR A 27 1.39 18.92 21.44
CA TYR A 27 0.96 19.35 22.78
C TYR A 27 1.57 20.68 23.25
N GLY A 28 2.78 21.02 22.81
CA GLY A 28 3.56 22.14 23.38
C GLY A 28 3.68 23.40 22.52
N ALA A 29 3.30 23.37 21.24
CA ALA A 29 3.58 24.50 20.33
C ALA A 29 2.36 25.40 20.04
N SER A 30 2.63 26.64 19.63
CA SER A 30 1.60 27.59 19.16
C SER A 30 1.01 27.15 17.80
N PRO A 31 -0.23 27.57 17.45
CA PRO A 31 -0.89 27.16 16.20
C PRO A 31 -0.06 27.43 14.94
N GLY A 32 0.65 28.57 14.89
CA GLY A 32 1.50 28.94 13.76
C GLY A 32 2.71 28.01 13.56
N PHE A 33 3.34 27.58 14.67
CA PHE A 33 4.47 26.65 14.60
C PHE A 33 4.03 25.24 14.19
N LYS A 34 2.84 24.79 14.61
CA LYS A 34 2.28 23.49 14.18
C LYS A 34 2.13 23.40 12.66
N THR A 35 1.59 24.44 12.04
CA THR A 35 1.38 24.49 10.58
C THR A 35 2.70 24.53 9.81
N ALA A 36 3.67 25.31 10.29
CA ALA A 36 5.00 25.37 9.69
C ALA A 36 5.75 24.04 9.81
N PHE A 37 5.74 23.42 10.99
CA PHE A 37 6.37 22.12 11.23
C PHE A 37 5.73 21.01 10.36
N SER A 38 4.39 20.96 10.32
CA SER A 38 3.65 19.99 9.51
C SER A 38 4.00 20.09 8.02
N THR A 39 4.05 21.31 7.47
CA THR A 39 4.41 21.53 6.06
C THR A 39 5.83 21.05 5.75
N ASN A 40 6.80 21.36 6.62
CA ASN A 40 8.20 20.97 6.43
C ASN A 40 8.40 19.46 6.54
N ILE A 41 7.78 18.81 7.53
CA ILE A 41 7.86 17.34 7.68
C ILE A 41 7.14 16.64 6.53
N LYS A 42 6.00 17.17 6.06
CA LYS A 42 5.28 16.63 4.91
C LYS A 42 6.14 16.65 3.65
N LEU A 43 6.92 17.71 3.42
CA LEU A 43 7.86 17.78 2.31
C LEU A 43 8.88 16.62 2.37
N LEU A 44 9.48 16.37 3.54
CA LEU A 44 10.43 15.27 3.73
C LEU A 44 9.78 13.91 3.43
N SER A 45 8.58 13.66 3.96
CA SER A 45 7.84 12.43 3.67
C SER A 45 7.48 12.30 2.19
N SER A 46 7.13 13.40 1.52
CA SER A 46 6.76 13.38 0.11
C SER A 46 7.96 13.03 -0.76
N ILE A 47 9.13 13.62 -0.48
CA ILE A 47 10.37 13.29 -1.19
C ILE A 47 10.74 11.82 -0.95
N PHE A 48 10.68 11.33 0.29
CA PHE A 48 10.97 9.94 0.60
C PHE A 48 10.07 8.96 -0.18
N ILE A 49 8.76 9.18 -0.18
CA ILE A 49 7.82 8.33 -0.92
C ILE A 49 8.09 8.39 -2.43
N ARG A 50 8.40 9.57 -2.99
CA ARG A 50 8.76 9.71 -4.42
C ARG A 50 10.01 8.93 -4.77
N LEU A 51 11.03 8.94 -3.91
CA LEU A 51 12.25 8.16 -4.11
C LEU A 51 11.98 6.65 -4.11
N VAL A 52 11.13 6.18 -3.18
CA VAL A 52 10.72 4.77 -3.15
C VAL A 52 9.92 4.41 -4.40
N GLN A 53 8.93 5.22 -4.79
CA GLN A 53 8.11 5.00 -5.99
C GLN A 53 8.94 4.93 -7.27
N MET A 54 9.95 5.79 -7.41
CA MET A 54 10.86 5.78 -8.57
C MET A 54 11.57 4.43 -8.77
N ILE A 55 11.84 3.69 -7.70
CA ILE A 55 12.57 2.41 -7.75
C ILE A 55 11.62 1.22 -7.93
N ILE A 56 10.38 1.30 -7.43
CA ILE A 56 9.44 0.18 -7.42
C ILE A 56 9.17 -0.37 -8.83
N ALA A 57 8.81 0.48 -9.80
CA ALA A 57 8.42 0.01 -11.13
C ALA A 57 9.55 -0.76 -11.85
N PRO A 58 10.80 -0.24 -11.96
CA PRO A 58 11.91 -1.00 -12.53
C PRO A 58 12.25 -2.26 -11.74
N LEU A 59 12.25 -2.17 -10.40
CA LEU A 59 12.62 -3.30 -9.54
C LEU A 59 11.63 -4.46 -9.70
N VAL A 60 10.32 -4.19 -9.65
CA VAL A 60 9.28 -5.21 -9.79
C VAL A 60 9.36 -5.86 -11.18
N PHE A 61 9.47 -5.06 -12.25
CA PHE A 61 9.60 -5.59 -13.60
C PHE A 61 10.82 -6.51 -13.74
N SER A 62 12.02 -6.01 -13.39
CA SER A 62 13.25 -6.78 -13.54
C SER A 62 13.27 -8.04 -12.67
N THR A 63 12.78 -7.96 -11.42
CA THR A 63 12.75 -9.12 -10.53
C THR A 63 11.80 -10.21 -11.02
N LEU A 64 10.64 -9.83 -11.57
CA LEU A 64 9.68 -10.78 -12.13
C LEU A 64 10.19 -11.41 -13.41
N VAL A 65 10.66 -10.61 -14.38
CA VAL A 65 11.19 -11.13 -15.65
C VAL A 65 12.36 -12.09 -15.40
N VAL A 66 13.33 -11.70 -14.57
CA VAL A 66 14.46 -12.59 -14.21
C VAL A 66 13.99 -13.82 -13.43
N GLY A 67 12.98 -13.68 -12.57
CA GLY A 67 12.41 -14.77 -11.81
C GLY A 67 11.72 -15.81 -12.69
N ILE A 68 10.95 -15.36 -13.68
CA ILE A 68 10.21 -16.20 -14.62
C ILE A 68 11.17 -16.86 -15.62
N ALA A 69 12.10 -16.10 -16.19
CA ALA A 69 13.11 -16.62 -17.10
C ALA A 69 13.95 -17.75 -16.47
N LYS A 70 14.23 -17.67 -15.16
CA LYS A 70 14.94 -18.73 -14.42
C LYS A 70 14.13 -20.01 -14.23
N LEU A 71 12.80 -19.92 -14.21
CA LEU A 71 11.93 -21.09 -14.08
C LEU A 71 11.81 -21.85 -15.40
N GLY A 72 11.98 -21.17 -16.55
CA GLY A 72 12.07 -21.77 -17.89
C GLY A 72 10.80 -22.44 -18.42
N ASP A 73 9.83 -22.75 -17.56
CA ASP A 73 8.56 -23.39 -17.91
C ASP A 73 7.35 -22.56 -17.44
N LEU A 74 6.59 -22.04 -18.42
CA LEU A 74 5.34 -21.31 -18.18
C LEU A 74 4.31 -22.11 -17.38
N LYS A 75 4.30 -23.45 -17.49
CA LYS A 75 3.41 -24.30 -16.68
C LYS A 75 3.81 -24.31 -15.21
N ALA A 76 5.11 -24.27 -14.92
CA ALA A 76 5.60 -24.17 -13.56
C ALA A 76 5.22 -22.82 -12.93
N VAL A 77 5.33 -21.72 -13.70
CA VAL A 77 4.92 -20.37 -13.29
C VAL A 77 3.43 -20.33 -12.99
N GLY A 78 2.57 -20.84 -13.88
CA GLY A 78 1.13 -20.90 -13.67
C GLY A 78 0.74 -21.73 -12.44
N ARG A 79 1.43 -22.84 -12.17
CA ARG A 79 1.19 -23.67 -10.98
C ARG A 79 1.58 -22.96 -9.68
N VAL A 80 2.71 -22.26 -9.67
CA VAL A 80 3.16 -21.48 -8.49
C VAL A 80 2.24 -20.28 -8.28
N GLY A 81 1.91 -19.56 -9.35
CA GLY A 81 0.95 -18.44 -9.32
C GLY A 81 -0.42 -18.86 -8.82
N GLY A 82 -0.96 -19.99 -9.30
CA GLY A 82 -2.24 -20.53 -8.83
C GLY A 82 -2.22 -20.89 -7.34
N LYS A 83 -1.14 -21.53 -6.85
CA LYS A 83 -0.96 -21.79 -5.42
C LYS A 83 -0.88 -20.50 -4.61
N ALA A 84 -0.19 -19.49 -5.12
CA ALA A 84 -0.06 -18.19 -4.47
C ALA A 84 -1.40 -17.44 -4.40
N ILE A 85 -2.20 -17.46 -5.48
CA ILE A 85 -3.55 -16.87 -5.51
C ILE A 85 -4.46 -17.57 -4.51
N LEU A 86 -4.47 -18.91 -4.49
CA LEU A 86 -5.28 -19.67 -3.54
C LEU A 86 -4.88 -19.36 -2.10
N TRP A 87 -3.57 -19.30 -1.82
CA TRP A 87 -3.05 -18.91 -0.51
C TRP A 87 -3.44 -17.47 -0.14
N PHE A 88 -3.38 -16.53 -1.09
CA PHE A 88 -3.75 -15.14 -0.87
C PHE A 88 -5.25 -14.98 -0.58
N ILE A 89 -6.11 -15.65 -1.34
CA ILE A 89 -7.57 -15.61 -1.13
C ILE A 89 -7.92 -16.21 0.23
N THR A 90 -7.37 -17.37 0.58
CA THR A 90 -7.63 -18.02 1.87
C THR A 90 -7.13 -17.19 3.04
N ALA A 91 -5.92 -16.62 2.96
CA ALA A 91 -5.37 -15.73 3.98
C ALA A 91 -6.18 -14.42 4.10
N SER A 92 -6.64 -13.86 2.98
CA SER A 92 -7.47 -12.65 2.96
C SER A 92 -8.84 -12.89 3.57
N LEU A 93 -9.49 -14.02 3.26
CA LEU A 93 -10.75 -14.43 3.88
C LEU A 93 -10.58 -14.66 5.38
N ALA A 94 -9.51 -15.34 5.81
CA ALA A 94 -9.22 -15.54 7.22
C ALA A 94 -9.01 -14.20 7.96
N SER A 95 -8.26 -13.27 7.34
CA SER A 95 -8.05 -11.91 7.86
C SER A 95 -9.37 -11.13 7.95
N LEU A 96 -10.22 -11.21 6.93
CA LEU A 96 -11.53 -10.55 6.91
C LEU A 96 -12.46 -11.10 7.99
N LEU A 97 -12.51 -12.43 8.15
CA LEU A 97 -13.30 -13.07 9.20
C LEU A 97 -12.83 -12.67 10.60
N LEU A 98 -11.51 -12.66 10.82
CA LEU A 98 -10.93 -12.23 12.10
C LEU A 98 -11.25 -10.75 12.36
N GLY A 99 -11.09 -9.88 11.35
CA GLY A 99 -11.45 -8.47 11.44
C GLY A 99 -12.94 -8.27 11.75
N MET A 100 -13.81 -9.05 11.10
CA MET A 100 -15.26 -9.03 11.37
C MET A 100 -15.55 -9.45 12.81
N VAL A 101 -14.97 -10.55 13.30
CA VAL A 101 -15.18 -11.01 14.68
C VAL A 101 -14.71 -9.95 15.69
N LEU A 102 -13.51 -9.38 15.50
CA LEU A 102 -12.98 -8.35 16.39
C LEU A 102 -13.85 -7.09 16.38
N VAL A 103 -14.30 -6.63 15.21
CA VAL A 103 -15.16 -5.43 15.12
C VAL A 103 -16.51 -5.66 15.79
N ASN A 104 -17.12 -6.83 15.62
CA ASN A 104 -18.38 -7.17 16.28
C ASN A 104 -18.20 -7.39 17.79
N TYR A 105 -17.04 -7.83 18.25
CA TYR A 105 -16.77 -8.05 19.68
C TYR A 105 -16.40 -6.75 20.43
N PHE A 106 -15.52 -5.93 19.86
CA PHE A 106 -15.06 -4.69 20.48
C PHE A 106 -15.98 -3.50 20.21
N GLU A 107 -16.92 -3.62 19.27
CA GLU A 107 -17.90 -2.60 18.88
C GLU A 107 -17.37 -1.16 18.93
N PRO A 108 -16.26 -0.84 18.24
CA PRO A 108 -15.61 0.47 18.36
C PRO A 108 -16.52 1.62 17.89
N GLY A 109 -17.62 1.34 17.18
CA GLY A 109 -18.61 2.33 16.78
C GLY A 109 -19.39 2.96 17.94
N HIS A 110 -19.41 2.35 19.13
CA HIS A 110 -20.10 2.91 20.29
C HIS A 110 -19.47 4.21 20.83
N VAL A 111 -18.14 4.35 20.72
CA VAL A 111 -17.42 5.57 21.13
C VAL A 111 -17.47 6.70 20.12
N ILE A 112 -17.94 6.45 18.88
CA ILE A 112 -17.95 7.44 17.78
C ILE A 112 -19.32 8.14 17.61
N LYS A 113 -20.36 7.74 18.37
CA LYS A 113 -21.74 8.25 18.24
C LYS A 113 -21.93 9.77 18.43
N GLY A 114 -20.90 10.53 18.83
CA GLY A 114 -20.95 11.99 19.03
C GLY A 114 -20.07 12.85 18.11
N LEU A 115 -19.28 12.25 17.21
CA LEU A 115 -18.51 13.01 16.22
C LEU A 115 -19.40 13.34 15.02
N GLN A 116 -19.41 14.62 14.61
CA GLN A 116 -20.24 15.15 13.53
C GLN A 116 -20.27 14.20 12.31
N ARG A 117 -21.48 13.77 11.92
CA ARG A 117 -21.68 13.03 10.66
C ARG A 117 -21.35 13.99 9.53
N ASP A 118 -20.19 13.80 8.91
CA ASP A 118 -19.86 14.49 7.67
C ASP A 118 -20.67 13.86 6.54
N ASP A 119 -21.84 14.42 6.27
CA ASP A 119 -22.75 13.94 5.23
C ASP A 119 -22.13 14.02 3.82
N ALA A 120 -21.12 14.89 3.63
CA ALA A 120 -20.35 14.99 2.39
C ALA A 120 -19.43 13.77 2.19
N GLY A 121 -18.75 13.31 3.24
CA GLY A 121 -17.95 12.08 3.22
C GLY A 121 -18.79 10.82 2.94
N LEU A 122 -20.03 10.77 3.43
CA LEU A 122 -20.95 9.65 3.15
C LEU A 122 -21.38 9.61 1.69
N ALA A 123 -21.57 10.76 1.04
CA ALA A 123 -21.91 10.84 -0.38
C ALA A 123 -20.75 10.36 -1.28
N ASP A 124 -19.49 10.70 -0.95
CA ASP A 124 -18.29 10.25 -1.68
C ASP A 124 -18.04 8.73 -1.53
N LEU A 125 -18.36 8.16 -0.36
CA LEU A 125 -18.28 6.71 -0.16
C LEU A 125 -19.36 5.95 -0.96
N ALA A 126 -20.57 6.51 -1.05
CA ALA A 126 -21.67 5.91 -1.79
C ALA A 126 -21.44 5.91 -3.31
N THR A 127 -20.70 6.89 -3.85
CA THR A 127 -20.33 6.95 -5.27
C THR A 127 -19.15 6.02 -5.59
N LYS A 128 -18.14 5.94 -4.71
CA LYS A 128 -16.98 5.04 -4.89
C LYS A 128 -17.32 3.55 -4.79
N GLY A 129 -18.31 3.17 -3.98
CA GLY A 129 -18.75 1.78 -3.86
C GLY A 129 -19.42 1.22 -5.12
N LYS A 130 -19.90 2.08 -6.02
CA LYS A 130 -20.64 1.68 -7.24
C LYS A 130 -19.75 1.52 -8.49
N SER A 131 -18.45 1.80 -8.43
CA SER A 131 -17.56 1.80 -9.60
C SER A 131 -16.88 0.45 -9.88
N PHE A 132 -17.10 -0.57 -9.05
CA PHE A 132 -16.57 -1.91 -9.30
C PHE A 132 -17.38 -2.60 -10.41
N SER A 133 -16.99 -2.32 -11.65
CA SER A 133 -17.42 -3.06 -12.82
C SER A 133 -16.37 -4.11 -13.16
N LEU A 134 -16.81 -5.34 -13.40
CA LEU A 134 -15.96 -6.43 -13.90
C LEU A 134 -15.23 -6.01 -15.18
N GLN A 135 -15.89 -5.21 -16.03
CA GLN A 135 -15.30 -4.66 -17.24
C GLN A 135 -14.11 -3.73 -16.93
N ASN A 136 -14.31 -2.75 -16.04
CA ASN A 136 -13.25 -1.81 -15.63
C ASN A 136 -12.07 -2.55 -15.00
N PHE A 137 -12.32 -3.61 -14.23
CA PHE A 137 -11.26 -4.42 -13.64
C PHE A 137 -10.41 -5.11 -14.72
N VAL A 138 -11.04 -5.78 -15.69
CA VAL A 138 -10.31 -6.47 -16.77
C VAL A 138 -9.54 -5.48 -17.64
N GLU A 139 -10.15 -4.34 -17.98
CA GLU A 139 -9.50 -3.27 -18.74
C GLU A 139 -8.30 -2.67 -17.98
N HIS A 140 -8.32 -2.64 -16.64
CA HIS A 140 -7.22 -2.14 -15.83
C HIS A 140 -6.14 -3.20 -15.56
N VAL A 141 -6.45 -4.49 -15.70
CA VAL A 141 -5.50 -5.60 -15.58
C VAL A 141 -4.56 -5.65 -16.78
N ILE A 142 -5.10 -5.45 -17.98
CA ILE A 142 -4.32 -5.47 -19.22
C ILE A 142 -3.89 -4.04 -19.56
N PRO A 143 -2.60 -3.68 -19.45
CA PRO A 143 -2.16 -2.32 -19.76
C PRO A 143 -2.43 -1.95 -21.21
N LYS A 144 -2.87 -0.70 -21.44
CA LYS A 144 -2.89 -0.10 -22.79
C LYS A 144 -1.47 0.06 -23.36
N SER A 145 -0.51 0.39 -22.50
CA SER A 145 0.90 0.54 -22.83
C SER A 145 1.78 0.24 -21.62
N PHE A 146 2.90 -0.46 -21.84
CA PHE A 146 3.87 -0.75 -20.79
C PHE A 146 4.51 0.52 -20.20
N VAL A 147 4.82 1.50 -21.06
CA VAL A 147 5.45 2.76 -20.63
C VAL A 147 4.49 3.57 -19.76
N GLU A 148 3.20 3.56 -20.10
CA GLU A 148 2.16 4.22 -19.31
C GLU A 148 2.00 3.56 -17.93
N ALA A 149 1.95 2.23 -17.87
CA ALA A 149 1.88 1.49 -16.62
C ALA A 149 3.07 1.77 -15.68
N MET A 150 4.28 1.88 -16.26
CA MET A 150 5.49 2.25 -15.51
C MET A 150 5.45 3.70 -15.02
N ALA A 151 4.99 4.63 -15.86
CA ALA A 151 4.88 6.04 -15.48
C ALA A 151 3.82 6.27 -14.39
N ALA A 152 2.70 5.55 -14.47
CA ALA A 152 1.61 5.61 -13.49
C ALA A 152 1.89 4.79 -12.22
N ASN A 153 2.97 4.01 -12.16
CA ASN A 153 3.28 3.07 -11.08
C ASN A 153 2.15 2.05 -10.83
N GLU A 154 1.48 1.61 -11.90
CA GLU A 154 0.40 0.62 -11.84
C GLU A 154 0.99 -0.79 -11.69
N ILE A 155 1.25 -1.20 -10.45
CA ILE A 155 1.95 -2.46 -10.13
C ILE A 155 1.27 -3.66 -10.79
N LEU A 156 -0.06 -3.76 -10.74
CA LEU A 156 -0.81 -4.88 -11.32
C LEU A 156 -0.51 -5.05 -12.81
N GLN A 157 -0.53 -3.96 -13.56
CA GLN A 157 -0.26 -3.96 -15.00
C GLN A 157 1.19 -4.33 -15.30
N ILE A 158 2.14 -3.83 -14.49
CA ILE A 158 3.57 -4.18 -14.60
C ILE A 158 3.77 -5.69 -14.37
N VAL A 159 3.11 -6.27 -13.37
CA VAL A 159 3.18 -7.71 -13.09
C VAL A 159 2.63 -8.52 -14.27
N VAL A 160 1.45 -8.15 -14.78
CA VAL A 160 0.82 -8.84 -15.92
C VAL A 160 1.71 -8.81 -17.15
N PHE A 161 2.26 -7.64 -17.52
CA PHE A 161 3.19 -7.52 -18.64
C PHE A 161 4.47 -8.34 -18.42
N SER A 162 5.02 -8.34 -17.20
CA SER A 162 6.23 -9.10 -16.87
C SER A 162 6.05 -10.61 -17.07
N ILE A 163 4.84 -11.14 -16.86
CA ILE A 163 4.51 -12.56 -17.08
C ILE A 163 4.46 -12.91 -18.56
N PHE A 164 4.05 -11.99 -19.43
CA PHE A 164 4.06 -12.22 -20.88
C PHE A 164 5.45 -12.03 -21.50
N PHE A 165 6.28 -11.18 -20.91
CA PHE A 165 7.61 -10.85 -21.43
C PHE A 165 8.72 -11.81 -20.97
N GLY A 166 8.71 -12.21 -19.69
CA GLY A 166 9.72 -13.08 -19.09
C GLY A 166 9.44 -14.55 -19.28
#